data_AF-A0A353ZQL0-F1
#
_entry.id   AF-A0A353ZQL0-F1
#
_cell.length_a   1.000
_cell.length_b   1.000
_cell.length_c   1.000
_cell.angle_alpha   90.00
_cell.angle_beta   90.00
_cell.angle_gamma   90.00
#
_symmetry.space_group_name_H-M   'P 1'
#
loop_
_entity.id
_entity.type
_entity.pdbx_description
1 polymer ?
#
loop_
_entity_poly.entity_id
_entity_poly.type
_entity_poly.pdbx_seq_one_letter_code
_entity_poly.pdbx_strand_id
1 'polypeptide(L)'
;GVATLRFNFPYREAGRKFPDRPPAAIATWRAAMEAAARLGTEHGDKGQLWAAGKSFGGRMASMAVADGMDAAGLVYLGYPLHPPGKPEKLRDAHLYGLTLPMLFLQGTRDTFATPELLRDVVSRIGKSAVLECIEGGDHSFAVPGTKRGAAEIGASLAPAVAEFMRNRR
;
A
#
# COMPACT_ATOMS: atom_id res chain seq x y z
N GLY A 1 2.84 -2.72 20.10
CA GLY A 1 1.89 -2.37 19.02
C GLY A 1 2.62 -1.62 17.93
N VAL A 2 1.89 -1.12 16.91
CA VAL A 2 2.44 -0.24 15.86
C VAL A 2 1.70 1.09 15.96
N ALA A 3 2.42 2.20 16.11
CA ALA A 3 1.82 3.54 16.04
C ALA A 3 1.37 3.84 14.61
N THR A 4 0.21 4.47 14.44
CA THR A 4 -0.35 4.75 13.11
C THR A 4 -0.69 6.22 12.96
N LEU A 5 -0.22 6.83 11.88
CA LEU A 5 -0.66 8.15 11.42
C LEU A 5 -1.53 7.96 10.18
N ARG A 6 -2.72 8.58 10.16
CA ARG A 6 -3.60 8.63 8.99
C ARG A 6 -3.74 10.07 8.56
N PHE A 7 -3.82 10.28 7.25
CA PHE A 7 -3.99 11.59 6.64
C PHE A 7 -4.92 11.47 5.44
N ASN A 8 -5.44 12.61 5.01
CA ASN A 8 -6.22 12.71 3.78
C ASN A 8 -5.37 13.31 2.67
N PHE A 9 -5.60 12.85 1.44
CA PHE A 9 -5.10 13.54 0.26
C PHE A 9 -5.92 14.82 0.00
N PRO A 10 -5.35 15.84 -0.65
CA PRO A 10 -6.05 17.09 -0.99
C PRO A 10 -7.40 16.88 -1.68
N TYR A 11 -7.53 15.90 -2.57
CA TYR A 11 -8.82 15.60 -3.21
C TYR A 11 -9.89 15.15 -2.21
N ARG A 12 -9.51 14.43 -1.14
CA ARG A 12 -10.45 13.97 -0.11
C ARG A 12 -10.88 15.11 0.79
N GLU A 13 -9.95 15.96 1.21
CA GLU A 13 -10.25 17.18 1.98
C GLU A 13 -11.19 18.10 1.21
N ALA A 14 -10.97 18.24 -0.11
CA ALA A 14 -11.82 19.03 -0.98
C ALA A 14 -13.14 18.34 -1.39
N GLY A 15 -13.45 17.15 -0.86
CA GLY A 15 -14.66 16.39 -1.21
C GLY A 15 -14.75 15.96 -2.67
N ARG A 16 -13.64 15.98 -3.41
CA ARG A 16 -13.60 15.63 -4.84
C ARG A 16 -13.72 14.13 -5.05
N LYS A 17 -14.40 13.74 -6.12
CA LYS A 17 -14.59 12.34 -6.51
C LYS A 17 -13.31 11.69 -7.04
N PHE A 18 -12.52 12.43 -7.81
CA PHE A 18 -11.35 11.89 -8.50
C PHE A 18 -10.09 12.13 -7.68
N PRO A 19 -9.15 11.16 -7.67
CA PRO A 19 -7.90 11.28 -6.95
C PRO A 19 -7.01 12.37 -7.53
N ASP A 20 -6.09 12.86 -6.72
CA ASP A 20 -5.06 13.79 -7.15
C ASP A 20 -4.16 13.20 -8.25
N ARG A 21 -3.59 14.08 -9.06
CA ARG A 21 -2.52 13.66 -9.99
C ARG A 21 -1.28 13.25 -9.17
N PRO A 22 -0.42 12.36 -9.70
CA PRO A 22 0.71 11.84 -8.95
C PRO A 22 1.59 12.90 -8.25
N PRO A 23 1.95 14.05 -8.87
CA PRO A 23 2.79 15.04 -8.18
C PRO A 23 2.21 15.55 -6.85
N ALA A 24 0.90 15.85 -6.82
CA ALA A 24 0.25 16.34 -5.60
C ALA A 24 0.12 15.23 -4.54
N ALA A 25 -0.17 13.99 -4.96
CA ALA A 25 -0.27 12.87 -4.03
C ALA A 25 1.10 12.45 -3.46
N ILE A 26 2.16 12.53 -4.26
CA ILE A 26 3.54 12.29 -3.83
C ILE A 26 3.98 13.35 -2.82
N ALA A 27 3.71 14.64 -3.10
CA ALA A 27 3.98 15.72 -2.16
C ALA A 27 3.24 15.52 -0.83
N THR A 28 1.99 15.04 -0.88
CA THR A 28 1.21 14.71 0.32
C THR A 28 1.85 13.59 1.13
N TRP A 29 2.33 12.52 0.47
CA TRP A 29 3.03 11.42 1.15
C TRP A 29 4.30 11.87 1.85
N ARG A 30 5.11 12.73 1.20
CA ARG A 30 6.32 13.30 1.81
C ARG A 30 5.99 14.09 3.07
N ALA A 31 5.01 15.00 2.98
CA ALA A 31 4.57 15.78 4.13
C ALA A 31 4.05 14.90 5.29
N ALA A 32 3.34 13.81 4.97
CA ALA A 32 2.87 12.86 5.98
C ALA A 32 4.02 12.09 6.65
N MET A 33 5.03 11.66 5.90
CA MET A 33 6.22 10.98 6.44
C MET A 33 7.08 11.91 7.30
N GLU A 34 7.26 13.17 6.87
CA GLU A 34 7.93 14.20 7.68
C GLU A 34 7.19 14.47 9.00
N ALA A 35 5.86 14.58 8.94
CA ALA A 35 5.04 14.75 10.14
C ALA A 35 5.12 13.52 11.07
N ALA A 36 5.12 12.31 10.52
CA ALA A 36 5.28 11.08 11.30
C ALA A 36 6.66 11.00 11.96
N ALA A 37 7.74 11.39 11.27
CA ALA A 37 9.09 11.41 11.83
C ALA A 37 9.22 12.40 12.99
N ARG A 38 8.64 13.60 12.83
CA ARG A 38 8.59 14.62 13.87
C ARG A 38 7.82 14.13 15.11
N LEU A 39 6.60 13.63 14.92
CA LEU A 39 5.77 13.09 16.01
C LEU A 39 6.44 11.90 16.71
N GLY A 40 7.09 11.02 15.95
CA GLY A 40 7.87 9.91 16.51
C GLY A 40 8.96 10.42 17.44
N THR A 41 9.73 11.42 17.00
CA THR A 41 10.76 12.06 17.83
C THR A 41 10.18 12.70 19.09
N GLU A 42 9.10 13.47 18.96
CA GLU A 42 8.41 14.14 20.08
C GLU A 42 7.90 13.16 21.13
N HIS A 43 7.45 11.98 20.70
CA HIS A 43 6.95 10.91 21.58
C HIS A 43 8.02 9.89 22.00
N GLY A 44 9.29 10.09 21.61
CA GLY A 44 10.38 9.18 21.91
C GLY A 44 10.30 7.82 21.20
N ASP A 45 9.52 7.72 20.13
CA ASP A 45 9.45 6.54 19.28
C ASP A 45 10.72 6.42 18.42
N LYS A 46 11.42 5.29 18.56
CA LYS A 46 12.62 4.95 17.79
C LYS A 46 12.33 3.96 16.67
N GLY A 47 11.06 3.66 16.43
CA GLY A 47 10.60 2.78 15.37
C GLY A 47 10.88 3.38 13.98
N GLN A 48 11.16 2.49 13.02
CA GLN A 48 11.26 2.90 11.63
C GLN A 48 9.88 3.21 11.04
N LEU A 49 9.82 4.17 10.12
CA LEU A 49 8.59 4.55 9.45
C LEU A 49 8.31 3.66 8.23
N TRP A 50 7.09 3.15 8.16
CA TRP A 50 6.59 2.34 7.06
C TRP A 50 5.47 3.08 6.35
N ALA A 51 5.40 2.96 5.03
CA ALA A 51 4.29 3.53 4.26
C ALA A 51 3.32 2.43 3.83
N ALA A 52 2.11 2.48 4.38
CA ALA A 52 1.04 1.53 4.10
C ALA A 52 -0.15 2.24 3.45
N GLY A 53 -0.63 1.74 2.31
CA GLY A 53 -1.69 2.42 1.57
C GLY A 53 -2.62 1.49 0.81
N LYS A 54 -3.92 1.85 0.82
CA LYS A 54 -4.96 1.15 0.05
C LYS A 54 -5.01 1.69 -1.37
N SER A 55 -4.97 0.80 -2.36
CA SER A 55 -5.16 1.12 -3.79
C SER A 55 -4.29 2.30 -4.25
N PHE A 56 -4.92 3.39 -4.69
CA PHE A 56 -4.28 4.64 -5.08
C PHE A 56 -3.26 5.12 -4.04
N GLY A 57 -3.58 5.07 -2.74
CA GLY A 57 -2.67 5.51 -1.68
C GLY A 57 -1.36 4.72 -1.66
N GLY A 58 -1.44 3.40 -1.78
CA GLY A 58 -0.25 2.52 -1.82
C GLY A 58 0.57 2.74 -3.08
N ARG A 59 -0.08 2.92 -4.23
CA ARG A 59 0.62 3.29 -5.47
C ARG A 59 1.38 4.60 -5.31
N MET A 60 0.73 5.65 -4.81
CA MET A 60 1.39 6.94 -4.62
C MET A 60 2.52 6.88 -3.59
N ALA A 61 2.40 6.04 -2.55
CA ALA A 61 3.48 5.81 -1.60
C ALA A 61 4.71 5.23 -2.29
N SER A 62 4.54 4.18 -3.11
CA SER A 62 5.66 3.59 -3.85
C SER A 62 6.29 4.52 -4.88
N MET A 63 5.50 5.38 -5.53
CA MET A 63 6.04 6.38 -6.43
C MET A 63 6.83 7.44 -5.65
N ALA A 64 6.35 7.86 -4.48
CA ALA A 64 7.09 8.79 -3.63
C ALA A 64 8.42 8.20 -3.17
N VAL A 65 8.44 6.92 -2.79
CA VAL A 65 9.69 6.19 -2.45
C VAL A 65 10.61 6.11 -3.67
N ALA A 66 10.10 5.76 -4.84
CA ALA A 66 10.90 5.71 -6.06
C ALA A 66 11.51 7.09 -6.41
N ASP A 67 10.84 8.18 -6.04
CA ASP A 67 11.34 9.55 -6.16
C ASP A 67 12.26 9.97 -4.98
N GLY A 68 12.63 9.07 -4.08
CA GLY A 68 13.56 9.34 -2.96
C GLY A 68 12.90 9.77 -1.65
N MET A 69 11.64 9.42 -1.40
CA MET A 69 11.06 9.48 -0.04
C MET A 69 11.57 8.31 0.78
N ASP A 70 12.15 8.58 1.95
CA ASP A 70 12.63 7.52 2.84
C ASP A 70 11.47 6.73 3.47
N ALA A 71 11.63 5.41 3.55
CA ALA A 71 10.71 4.48 4.19
C ALA A 71 11.44 3.16 4.47
N ALA A 72 11.18 2.54 5.61
CA ALA A 72 11.74 1.23 5.92
C ALA A 72 11.05 0.07 5.20
N GLY A 73 9.85 0.31 4.64
CA GLY A 73 9.08 -0.70 3.96
C GLY A 73 7.78 -0.16 3.38
N LEU A 74 7.22 -0.88 2.42
CA LEU A 74 5.96 -0.57 1.75
C LEU A 74 4.94 -1.69 1.98
N VAL A 75 3.69 -1.30 2.28
CA VAL A 75 2.56 -2.23 2.40
C VAL A 75 1.44 -1.77 1.47
N TYR A 76 1.06 -2.64 0.54
CA TYR A 76 0.00 -2.40 -0.41
C TYR A 76 -1.24 -3.17 -0.02
N LEU A 77 -2.33 -2.44 0.23
CA LEU A 77 -3.65 -3.03 0.46
C LEU A 77 -4.45 -2.93 -0.85
N GLY A 78 -4.37 -3.97 -1.69
CA GLY A 78 -5.00 -4.04 -3.00
C GLY A 78 -4.30 -3.12 -4.00
N TYR A 79 -3.12 -3.51 -4.48
CA TYR A 79 -2.32 -2.67 -5.40
C TYR A 79 -3.01 -2.55 -6.76
N PRO A 80 -3.24 -1.33 -7.30
CA PRO A 80 -3.99 -1.18 -8.53
C PRO A 80 -3.07 -1.34 -9.75
N LEU A 81 -2.59 -2.58 -9.97
CA LEU A 81 -1.57 -2.94 -10.95
C LEU A 81 -1.91 -2.46 -12.36
N HIS A 82 -3.18 -2.58 -12.76
CA HIS A 82 -3.70 -2.08 -14.02
C HIS A 82 -5.12 -1.51 -13.84
N PRO A 83 -5.64 -0.71 -14.78
CA PRO A 83 -7.06 -0.39 -14.82
C PRO A 83 -7.91 -1.66 -15.07
N PRO A 84 -9.12 -1.77 -14.51
CA PRO A 84 -10.02 -2.89 -14.81
C PRO A 84 -10.27 -3.01 -16.31
N GLY A 85 -10.19 -4.24 -16.81
CA GLY A 85 -10.34 -4.57 -18.24
C GLY A 85 -9.17 -4.13 -19.13
N LYS A 86 -8.03 -3.70 -18.56
CA LYS A 86 -6.83 -3.28 -19.31
C LYS A 86 -5.54 -3.90 -18.75
N PRO A 87 -5.43 -5.25 -18.68
CA PRO A 87 -4.29 -5.95 -18.09
C PRO A 87 -2.94 -5.62 -18.76
N GLU A 88 -2.95 -5.13 -20.00
CA GLU A 88 -1.77 -4.70 -20.74
C GLU A 88 -1.17 -3.37 -20.25
N LYS A 89 -1.91 -2.58 -19.45
CA LYS A 89 -1.49 -1.25 -18.96
C LYS A 89 -0.99 -1.31 -17.53
N LEU A 90 0.11 -2.04 -17.33
CA LEU A 90 0.75 -2.22 -16.03
C LEU A 90 1.29 -0.89 -15.47
N ARG A 91 1.22 -0.77 -14.14
CA ARG A 91 1.69 0.37 -13.33
C ARG A 91 2.77 -0.11 -12.36
N ASP A 92 3.77 -0.80 -12.87
CA ASP A 92 4.78 -1.55 -12.12
C ASP A 92 6.21 -1.03 -12.33
N ALA A 93 6.46 -0.26 -13.40
CA ALA A 93 7.79 0.17 -13.81
C ALA A 93 8.65 0.75 -12.67
N HIS A 94 8.07 1.60 -11.80
CA HIS A 94 8.79 2.22 -10.69
C HIS A 94 9.11 1.25 -9.53
N LEU A 95 8.41 0.11 -9.45
CA LEU A 95 8.61 -0.88 -8.38
C LEU A 95 9.94 -1.62 -8.53
N TYR A 96 10.42 -1.81 -9.75
CA TYR A 96 11.62 -2.61 -10.03
C TYR A 96 12.93 -1.98 -9.56
N GLY A 97 12.94 -0.67 -9.28
CA GLY A 97 14.09 0.02 -8.70
C GLY A 97 14.13 -0.01 -7.16
N LEU A 98 13.09 -0.52 -6.51
CA LEU A 98 12.95 -0.49 -5.06
C LEU A 98 13.60 -1.72 -4.41
N THR A 99 14.51 -1.48 -3.47
CA THR A 99 15.22 -2.55 -2.74
C THR A 99 14.66 -2.83 -1.35
N LEU A 100 13.81 -1.93 -0.84
CA LEU A 100 13.19 -2.05 0.48
C LEU A 100 12.13 -3.17 0.53
N PRO A 101 11.81 -3.70 1.73
CA PRO A 101 10.76 -4.70 1.92
C PRO A 101 9.37 -4.22 1.45
N MET A 102 8.71 -5.03 0.61
CA MET A 102 7.41 -4.75 0.02
C MET A 102 6.43 -5.89 0.32
N LEU A 103 5.29 -5.59 0.96
CA LEU A 103 4.20 -6.54 1.15
C LEU A 103 3.01 -6.16 0.27
N PHE A 104 2.59 -7.08 -0.59
CA PHE A 104 1.36 -6.97 -1.36
C PHE A 104 0.29 -7.85 -0.70
N LEU A 105 -0.74 -7.24 -0.13
CA LEU A 105 -1.97 -7.93 0.25
C LEU A 105 -3.00 -7.74 -0.86
N GLN A 106 -3.47 -8.85 -1.43
CA GLN A 106 -4.29 -8.80 -2.64
C GLN A 106 -5.47 -9.77 -2.59
N GLY A 107 -6.69 -9.29 -2.85
CA GLY A 107 -7.84 -10.19 -3.03
C GLY A 107 -7.73 -10.97 -4.34
N THR A 108 -8.05 -12.27 -4.36
CA THR A 108 -7.94 -13.12 -5.57
C THR A 108 -8.94 -12.76 -6.67
N ARG A 109 -10.00 -12.00 -6.33
CA ARG A 109 -11.02 -11.50 -7.26
C ARG A 109 -10.88 -10.00 -7.56
N ASP A 110 -9.74 -9.40 -7.25
CA ASP A 110 -9.50 -8.00 -7.55
C ASP A 110 -9.36 -7.75 -9.06
N THR A 111 -10.18 -6.86 -9.60
CA THR A 111 -10.19 -6.52 -11.02
C THR A 111 -9.09 -5.54 -11.43
N PHE A 112 -8.37 -4.95 -10.47
CA PHE A 112 -7.22 -4.09 -10.71
C PHE A 112 -5.88 -4.83 -10.73
N ALA A 113 -5.84 -6.08 -10.27
CA ALA A 113 -4.63 -6.90 -10.29
C ALA A 113 -5.02 -8.38 -10.23
N THR A 114 -4.84 -9.09 -11.34
CA THR A 114 -5.01 -10.55 -11.31
C THR A 114 -3.88 -11.20 -10.51
N PRO A 115 -4.14 -12.32 -9.79
CA PRO A 115 -3.11 -13.00 -9.01
C PRO A 115 -1.89 -13.40 -9.84
N GLU A 116 -2.09 -13.79 -11.09
CA GLU A 116 -1.02 -14.23 -12.00
C GLU A 116 -0.09 -13.07 -12.33
N LEU A 117 -0.64 -11.94 -12.79
CA LEU A 117 0.16 -10.75 -13.14
C LEU A 117 0.90 -10.20 -11.92
N LEU A 118 0.26 -10.19 -10.75
CA LEU A 118 0.91 -9.68 -9.56
C LEU A 118 2.01 -10.62 -9.05
N ARG A 119 1.84 -11.96 -9.18
CA ARG A 119 2.90 -12.93 -8.91
C ARG A 119 4.11 -12.71 -9.81
N ASP A 120 3.89 -12.44 -11.10
CA ASP A 120 4.97 -12.15 -12.05
C ASP A 120 5.74 -10.87 -11.67
N VAL A 121 5.03 -9.80 -11.31
CA VAL A 121 5.64 -8.56 -10.84
C VAL A 121 6.47 -8.79 -9.57
N VAL A 122 5.92 -9.49 -8.58
CA VAL A 122 6.63 -9.79 -7.32
C VAL A 122 7.84 -10.68 -7.56
N SER A 123 7.74 -11.68 -8.43
CA SER A 123 8.87 -12.52 -8.85
C SER A 123 10.00 -11.71 -9.46
N ARG A 124 9.66 -10.74 -10.33
CA ARG A 124 10.64 -9.85 -10.98
C ARG A 124 11.31 -8.88 -10.01
N ILE A 125 10.59 -8.41 -8.99
CA ILE A 125 11.18 -7.61 -7.90
C ILE A 125 12.13 -8.46 -7.06
N GLY A 126 11.79 -9.72 -6.80
CA GLY A 126 12.63 -10.68 -6.09
C GLY A 126 12.40 -10.68 -4.58
N LYS A 127 13.46 -11.00 -3.81
CA LYS A 127 13.36 -11.38 -2.38
C LYS A 127 12.86 -10.27 -1.44
N SER A 128 12.85 -9.02 -1.90
CA SER A 128 12.33 -7.87 -1.16
C SER A 128 10.79 -7.81 -1.20
N ALA A 129 10.13 -8.45 -2.17
CA ALA A 129 8.68 -8.44 -2.29
C ALA A 129 8.04 -9.78 -1.86
N VAL A 130 6.89 -9.67 -1.19
CA VAL A 130 6.05 -10.80 -0.79
C VAL A 130 4.62 -10.51 -1.23
N LEU A 131 3.95 -11.50 -1.80
CA LEU A 131 2.53 -11.46 -2.13
C LEU A 131 1.77 -12.41 -1.20
N GLU A 132 0.78 -11.89 -0.50
CA GLU A 132 -0.20 -12.69 0.22
C GLU A 132 -1.60 -12.43 -0.35
N CYS A 133 -2.29 -13.51 -0.70
CA CYS A 133 -3.60 -13.44 -1.31
C CYS A 133 -4.71 -13.70 -0.30
N ILE A 134 -5.75 -12.88 -0.34
CA ILE A 134 -6.99 -13.10 0.40
C ILE A 134 -7.96 -13.83 -0.52
N GLU A 135 -8.16 -15.11 -0.26
CA GLU A 135 -9.00 -15.96 -1.10
C GLU A 135 -10.46 -15.46 -1.15
N GLY A 136 -11.03 -15.41 -2.36
CA GLY A 136 -12.35 -14.86 -2.65
C GLY A 136 -12.51 -13.35 -2.45
N GLY A 137 -11.47 -12.64 -1.97
CA GLY A 137 -11.52 -11.21 -1.70
C GLY A 137 -11.53 -10.36 -2.98
N ASP A 138 -12.34 -9.31 -3.02
CA ASP A 138 -12.30 -8.29 -4.07
C ASP A 138 -11.28 -7.16 -3.77
N HIS A 139 -11.34 -6.04 -4.50
CA HIS A 139 -10.47 -4.86 -4.30
C HIS A 139 -10.63 -4.18 -2.93
N SER A 140 -11.73 -4.48 -2.21
CA SER A 140 -11.96 -4.05 -0.84
C SER A 140 -11.80 -5.20 0.14
N PHE A 141 -11.29 -6.35 -0.31
CA PHE A 141 -11.13 -7.59 0.45
C PHE A 141 -12.46 -8.18 0.96
N ALA A 142 -13.58 -7.78 0.37
CA ALA A 142 -14.87 -8.37 0.66
C ALA A 142 -14.98 -9.73 -0.03
N VAL A 143 -15.46 -10.74 0.71
CA VAL A 143 -15.63 -12.10 0.22
C VAL A 143 -17.14 -12.38 0.09
N PRO A 144 -17.64 -12.82 -1.09
CA PRO A 144 -19.05 -13.15 -1.27
C PRO A 144 -19.55 -14.14 -0.21
N GLY A 145 -20.78 -13.94 0.26
CA GLY A 145 -21.37 -14.76 1.31
C GLY A 145 -20.94 -14.40 2.74
N THR A 146 -19.93 -13.54 2.92
CA THR A 146 -19.55 -12.99 4.23
C THR A 146 -20.09 -11.58 4.39
N LYS A 147 -20.65 -11.25 5.57
CA LYS A 147 -21.10 -9.90 5.91
C LYS A 147 -20.13 -9.29 6.92
N ARG A 148 -19.06 -8.67 6.41
CA ARG A 148 -18.07 -7.96 7.23
C ARG A 148 -18.05 -6.48 6.85
N GLY A 149 -18.01 -5.61 7.86
CA GLY A 149 -17.85 -4.17 7.64
C GLY A 149 -16.42 -3.81 7.25
N ALA A 150 -16.21 -2.62 6.67
CA ALA A 150 -14.88 -2.18 6.26
C ALA A 150 -13.85 -2.16 7.42
N ALA A 151 -14.29 -1.82 8.64
CA ALA A 151 -13.44 -1.83 9.83
C ALA A 151 -12.99 -3.26 10.20
N GLU A 152 -13.90 -4.22 10.15
CA GLU A 152 -13.61 -5.63 10.44
C GLU A 152 -12.70 -6.25 9.38
N ILE A 153 -12.96 -5.96 8.11
CA ILE A 153 -12.08 -6.35 7.01
C ILE A 153 -10.68 -5.77 7.23
N GLY A 154 -10.57 -4.47 7.48
CA GLY A 154 -9.28 -3.82 7.75
C GLY A 154 -8.55 -4.42 8.95
N ALA A 155 -9.25 -4.70 10.05
CA ALA A 155 -8.69 -5.36 11.22
C ALA A 155 -8.18 -6.77 10.89
N SER A 156 -8.85 -7.51 10.01
CA SER A 156 -8.42 -8.85 9.58
C SER A 156 -7.11 -8.86 8.78
N LEU A 157 -6.71 -7.73 8.17
CA LEU A 157 -5.45 -7.59 7.44
C LEU A 157 -4.27 -7.23 8.36
N ALA A 158 -4.54 -6.63 9.52
CA ALA A 158 -3.51 -6.09 10.40
C ALA A 158 -2.50 -7.15 10.92
N PRO A 159 -2.89 -8.41 11.24
CA PRO A 159 -1.93 -9.42 11.68
C PRO A 159 -0.83 -9.72 10.66
N ALA A 160 -1.19 -9.89 9.39
CA ALA A 160 -0.24 -10.14 8.30
C ALA A 160 0.74 -8.98 8.14
N VAL A 161 0.23 -7.75 8.17
CA VAL A 161 1.07 -6.54 8.11
C VAL A 161 2.05 -6.47 9.29
N ALA A 162 1.55 -6.69 10.51
CA ALA A 162 2.39 -6.63 11.71
C ALA A 162 3.46 -7.74 11.73
N GLU A 163 3.13 -8.94 11.26
CA GLU A 163 4.07 -10.04 11.12
C GLU A 163 5.17 -9.73 10.10
N PHE A 164 4.79 -9.28 8.91
CA PHE A 164 5.75 -8.87 7.88
C PHE A 164 6.70 -7.79 8.38
N MET A 165 6.18 -6.75 9.04
CA MET A 165 7.00 -5.68 9.62
C MET A 165 7.98 -6.20 10.67
N ARG A 166 7.58 -7.15 11.53
CA ARG A 166 8.48 -7.73 12.55
C ARG A 166 9.61 -8.54 11.93
N ASN A 167 9.34 -9.29 10.87
CA ASN A 167 10.33 -10.19 10.23
C ASN A 167 11.34 -9.44 9.33
N ARG A 168 11.15 -8.13 9.14
CA ARG A 168 11.97 -7.28 8.25
C ARG A 168 12.63 -6.09 8.98
N ARG A 169 12.53 -6.05 10.31
CA ARG A 169 13.26 -5.11 11.18
C ARG A 169 14.72 -5.49 11.32
#